data_AF-A0AAD5TTD8-F1
#
_entry.id   AF-A0AAD5TTD8-F1
#
_cell.length_a   1.000
_cell.length_b   1.000
_cell.length_c   1.000
_cell.angle_alpha   90.00
_cell.angle_beta   90.00
_cell.angle_gamma   90.00
#
_symmetry.space_group_name_H-M   'P 1'
#
loop_
_entity.id
_entity.type
_entity.pdbx_description
1 polymer ?
#
loop_
_entity_poly.entity_id
_entity_poly.type
_entity_poly.pdbx_seq_one_letter_code
_entity_poly.pdbx_strand_id
1 'polypeptide(L)'
;MASSTTGENVAALVPCVVILAAYHAYLHHRIATTPGRTVYGLSRAARRVWVAAIMFRKNEILAVQTLRNWVMASSFLATTAVLLITAVLALVGQMAVRWSAETANSPVFYMVTFVTDDWFRWRLALFIACMAACFSCFTQSVRFFNHAAMICNVNLTPEELETILEPPPKSPFESLPSSDSPESSVRRIREDPSGACYRTIHGNPSRVASVLNRGCFYYTMGMRCYYLSFPVVAWFWGPVPLAVATVILVAMLRVIDFQLSDFTPLPPLRAEQDMSEIRTSAV
;
A
#
# COMPACT_ATOMS: atom_id res chain seq x y z
N MET A 1 17.14 37.30 17.14
CA MET A 1 17.24 35.86 17.50
C MET A 1 16.22 34.99 16.77
N ALA A 2 14.99 35.44 16.49
CA ALA A 2 14.03 34.64 15.70
C ALA A 2 14.44 34.45 14.22
N SER A 3 15.10 35.43 13.59
CA SER A 3 15.54 35.32 12.19
C SER A 3 16.68 34.31 11.97
N SER A 4 17.58 34.12 12.94
CA SER A 4 18.69 33.16 12.83
C SER A 4 18.20 31.72 12.94
N THR A 5 17.25 31.44 13.85
CA THR A 5 16.70 30.10 14.02
C THR A 5 15.82 29.69 12.83
N THR A 6 15.05 30.59 12.22
CA THR A 6 14.33 30.29 10.98
C THR A 6 15.29 29.95 9.83
N GLY A 7 16.37 30.71 9.68
CA GLY A 7 17.40 30.46 8.67
C GLY A 7 18.06 29.08 8.83
N GLU A 8 18.44 28.71 10.05
CA GLU A 8 19.03 27.39 10.35
C GLU A 8 18.07 26.23 10.07
N ASN A 9 16.78 26.40 10.39
CA ASN A 9 15.77 25.39 10.10
C ASN A 9 15.54 25.19 8.61
N VAL A 10 15.48 26.27 7.84
CA VAL A 10 15.35 26.20 6.38
C VAL A 10 16.60 25.59 5.76
N ALA A 11 17.78 26.01 6.22
CA ALA A 11 19.06 25.51 5.73
C ALA A 11 19.24 24.00 5.95
N ALA A 12 18.64 23.42 7.00
CA ALA A 12 18.64 21.97 7.21
C ALA A 12 17.49 21.24 6.50
N LEU A 13 16.30 21.86 6.39
CA LEU A 13 15.14 21.24 5.76
C LEU A 13 15.33 21.06 4.25
N VAL A 14 15.82 22.09 3.55
CA VAL A 14 16.02 22.07 2.09
C VAL A 14 16.90 20.89 1.65
N PRO A 15 18.12 20.66 2.18
CA PRO A 15 18.94 19.53 1.77
C PRO A 15 18.29 18.19 2.12
N CYS A 16 17.59 18.06 3.26
CA CYS A 16 16.87 16.83 3.60
C CYS A 16 15.78 16.51 2.58
N VAL A 17 14.97 17.50 2.20
CA VAL A 17 13.94 17.35 1.16
C VAL A 17 14.55 17.03 -0.19
N VAL A 18 15.65 17.69 -0.56
CA VAL A 18 16.37 17.41 -1.83
C VAL A 18 16.91 15.99 -1.85
N ILE A 19 17.53 15.50 -0.77
CA ILE A 19 18.05 14.14 -0.68
C ILE A 19 16.91 13.12 -0.80
N LEU A 20 15.79 13.34 -0.11
CA LEU A 20 14.61 12.47 -0.20
C LEU A 20 14.02 12.48 -1.61
N ALA A 21 13.84 13.65 -2.22
CA ALA A 21 13.34 13.79 -3.57
C ALA A 21 14.27 13.13 -4.61
N ALA A 22 15.59 13.33 -4.48
CA ALA A 22 16.60 12.69 -5.31
C ALA A 22 16.57 11.17 -5.16
N TYR A 23 16.44 10.65 -3.94
CA TYR A 23 16.29 9.22 -3.69
C TYR A 23 15.04 8.64 -4.35
N HIS A 24 13.89 9.30 -4.21
CA HIS A 24 12.64 8.86 -4.82
C HIS A 24 12.67 8.95 -6.35
N ALA A 25 13.28 9.99 -6.92
CA ALA A 25 13.49 10.12 -8.36
C ALA A 25 14.43 9.03 -8.90
N TYR A 26 15.55 8.79 -8.21
CA TYR A 26 16.47 7.70 -8.50
C TYR A 26 15.75 6.35 -8.47
N LEU A 27 14.98 6.07 -7.42
CA LEU A 27 14.23 4.83 -7.31
C LEU A 27 13.20 4.69 -8.44
N HIS A 28 12.43 5.73 -8.73
CA HIS A 28 11.44 5.71 -9.81
C HIS A 28 12.11 5.40 -11.16
N HIS A 29 13.24 6.06 -11.44
CA HIS A 29 14.04 5.78 -12.62
C HIS A 29 14.55 4.33 -12.66
N ARG A 30 15.00 3.78 -11.54
CA ARG A 30 15.47 2.40 -11.44
C ARG A 30 14.35 1.38 -11.62
N ILE A 31 13.17 1.63 -11.08
CA ILE A 31 11.99 0.77 -11.28
C ILE A 31 11.57 0.78 -12.75
N ALA A 32 11.68 1.92 -13.44
CA ALA A 32 11.33 2.04 -14.85
C ALA A 32 12.35 1.39 -15.79
N THR A 33 13.66 1.51 -15.50
CA THR A 33 14.73 1.00 -16.37
C THR A 33 15.09 -0.47 -16.11
N THR A 34 15.07 -0.92 -14.86
CA THR A 34 15.54 -2.26 -14.48
C THR A 34 14.64 -2.90 -13.40
N PRO A 35 13.38 -3.23 -13.71
CA PRO A 35 12.43 -3.77 -12.74
C PRO A 35 12.93 -5.05 -12.05
N GLY A 36 13.63 -5.93 -12.77
CA GLY A 36 14.13 -7.22 -12.26
C GLY A 36 15.23 -7.13 -11.19
N ARG A 37 15.82 -5.95 -10.95
CA ARG A 37 16.85 -5.75 -9.91
C ARG A 37 16.32 -5.07 -8.65
N THR A 38 15.01 -4.84 -8.58
CA THR A 38 14.35 -4.17 -7.46
C THR A 38 13.38 -5.12 -6.77
N VAL A 39 13.24 -4.99 -5.44
CA VAL A 39 12.27 -5.77 -4.66
C VAL A 39 10.84 -5.53 -5.18
N TYR A 40 10.53 -4.32 -5.68
CA TYR A 40 9.25 -3.99 -6.30
C TYR A 40 8.93 -4.85 -7.51
N GLY A 41 9.87 -4.96 -8.46
CA GLY A 41 9.66 -5.72 -9.68
C GLY A 41 9.55 -7.22 -9.41
N LEU A 42 10.44 -7.74 -8.56
CA LEU A 42 10.40 -9.15 -8.18
C LEU A 42 9.11 -9.50 -7.43
N SER A 43 8.71 -8.70 -6.44
CA SER A 43 7.47 -8.92 -5.69
C SER A 43 6.23 -8.81 -6.58
N ARG A 44 6.22 -7.90 -7.56
CA ARG A 44 5.14 -7.79 -8.55
C ARG A 44 5.05 -9.04 -9.43
N ALA A 45 6.18 -9.58 -9.86
CA ALA A 45 6.25 -10.82 -10.64
C ALA A 45 5.82 -12.03 -9.79
N ALA A 46 6.33 -12.16 -8.57
CA ALA A 46 5.97 -13.23 -7.64
C ALA A 46 4.46 -13.25 -7.35
N ARG A 47 3.83 -12.08 -7.13
CA ARG A 47 2.37 -11.99 -6.95
C ARG A 47 1.59 -12.40 -8.19
N ARG A 48 2.08 -12.12 -9.40
CA ARG A 48 1.43 -12.59 -10.64
C ARG A 48 1.44 -14.10 -10.74
N VAL A 49 2.59 -14.73 -10.44
CA VAL A 49 2.73 -16.19 -10.42
C VAL A 49 1.87 -16.81 -9.32
N TRP A 50 1.86 -16.21 -8.13
CA TRP A 50 1.05 -16.66 -6.99
C TRP A 50 -0.46 -16.64 -7.30
N VAL A 51 -0.97 -15.55 -7.88
CA VAL A 51 -2.39 -15.47 -8.29
C VAL A 51 -2.73 -16.54 -9.34
N ALA A 52 -1.88 -16.71 -10.36
CA ALA A 52 -2.08 -17.74 -11.37
C ALA A 52 -2.09 -19.16 -10.76
N ALA A 53 -1.19 -19.42 -9.80
CA ALA A 53 -1.13 -20.71 -9.11
C ALA A 53 -2.38 -20.98 -8.24
N ILE A 54 -2.90 -19.95 -7.56
CA ILE A 54 -4.11 -20.08 -6.73
C ILE A 54 -5.35 -20.35 -7.57
N MET A 55 -5.54 -19.58 -8.65
CA MET A 55 -6.69 -19.75 -9.54
C MET A 55 -6.66 -21.11 -10.26
N PHE A 56 -5.46 -21.59 -10.61
CA PHE A 56 -5.30 -22.89 -11.26
C PHE A 56 -5.47 -24.07 -10.31
N ARG A 57 -4.92 -24.00 -9.09
CA ARG A 57 -4.97 -25.10 -8.10
C ARG A 57 -6.24 -25.10 -7.25
N LYS A 58 -7.15 -24.13 -7.42
CA LYS A 58 -8.37 -23.95 -6.61
C LYS A 58 -8.10 -23.86 -5.09
N ASN A 59 -6.98 -23.24 -4.70
CA ASN A 59 -6.55 -23.11 -3.29
C ASN A 59 -7.17 -21.87 -2.61
N GLU A 60 -8.51 -21.76 -2.61
CA GLU A 60 -9.25 -20.59 -2.13
C GLU A 60 -8.98 -20.25 -0.66
N ILE A 61 -8.87 -21.27 0.20
CA ILE A 61 -8.63 -21.09 1.63
C ILE A 61 -7.31 -20.35 1.87
N LEU A 62 -6.24 -20.72 1.16
CA LEU A 62 -4.94 -20.06 1.25
C LEU A 62 -5.01 -18.60 0.77
N ALA A 63 -5.77 -18.35 -0.30
CA ALA A 63 -5.98 -17.01 -0.84
C ALA A 63 -6.68 -16.10 0.17
N VAL A 64 -7.83 -16.56 0.69
CA VAL A 64 -8.63 -15.85 1.70
C VAL A 64 -7.81 -15.55 2.95
N GLN A 65 -7.08 -16.55 3.47
CA GLN A 65 -6.29 -16.38 4.69
C GLN A 65 -5.17 -15.36 4.49
N THR A 66 -4.45 -15.43 3.36
CA THR A 66 -3.37 -14.49 3.04
C THR A 66 -3.89 -13.06 2.91
N LEU A 67 -4.99 -12.88 2.17
CA LEU A 67 -5.60 -11.57 1.95
C LEU A 67 -6.20 -10.99 3.23
N ARG A 68 -6.82 -11.82 4.07
CA ARG A 68 -7.30 -11.40 5.40
C ARG A 68 -6.14 -10.93 6.27
N ASN A 69 -5.01 -11.61 6.25
CA ASN A 69 -3.82 -11.17 6.99
C ASN A 69 -3.33 -9.80 6.51
N TRP A 70 -3.31 -9.55 5.20
CA TRP A 70 -2.90 -8.26 4.64
C TRP A 70 -3.90 -7.12 4.93
N VAL A 71 -5.19 -7.43 4.93
CA VAL A 71 -6.26 -6.49 5.35
C VAL A 71 -6.10 -6.15 6.83
N MET A 72 -5.91 -7.15 7.70
CA MET A 72 -5.70 -6.91 9.14
C MET A 72 -4.45 -6.04 9.39
N ALA A 73 -3.33 -6.35 8.73
CA ALA A 73 -2.10 -5.56 8.84
C ALA A 73 -2.31 -4.10 8.38
N SER A 74 -2.97 -3.90 7.23
CA SER A 74 -3.30 -2.55 6.73
C SER A 74 -4.20 -1.79 7.70
N SER A 75 -5.23 -2.43 8.24
CA SER A 75 -6.18 -1.81 9.17
C SER A 75 -5.52 -1.43 10.49
N PHE A 76 -4.66 -2.30 11.05
CA PHE A 76 -3.88 -1.99 12.26
C PHE A 76 -3.00 -0.75 12.06
N LEU A 77 -2.32 -0.67 10.92
CA LEU A 77 -1.50 0.48 10.54
C LEU A 77 -2.33 1.74 10.25
N ALA A 78 -3.53 1.62 9.67
CA ALA A 78 -4.42 2.77 9.49
C ALA A 78 -4.90 3.33 10.84
N THR A 79 -5.30 2.46 11.76
CA THR A 79 -5.78 2.86 13.09
C THR A 79 -4.67 3.52 13.91
N THR A 80 -3.45 2.98 13.84
CA THR A 80 -2.31 3.61 14.52
C THR A 80 -2.02 5.02 13.99
N ALA A 81 -2.21 5.29 12.69
CA ALA A 81 -2.05 6.65 12.15
C ALA A 81 -3.08 7.61 12.74
N VAL A 82 -4.35 7.19 12.84
CA VAL A 82 -5.42 7.99 13.46
C VAL A 82 -5.15 8.22 14.94
N LEU A 83 -4.71 7.19 15.67
CA LEU A 83 -4.35 7.31 17.08
C LEU A 83 -3.21 8.30 17.32
N LEU A 84 -2.20 8.31 16.45
CA LEU A 84 -1.12 9.29 16.54
C LEU A 84 -1.61 10.72 16.27
N ILE A 85 -2.51 10.91 15.30
CA ILE A 85 -3.13 12.22 15.03
C ILE A 85 -3.92 12.68 16.26
N THR A 86 -4.82 11.85 16.79
CA THR A 86 -5.67 12.21 17.92
C THR A 86 -4.86 12.42 19.20
N ALA A 87 -3.84 11.60 19.45
CA ALA A 87 -2.95 11.75 20.60
C ALA A 87 -2.21 13.09 20.57
N VAL A 88 -1.67 13.47 19.41
CA VAL A 88 -0.96 14.76 19.26
C VAL A 88 -1.93 15.94 19.36
N LEU A 89 -3.11 15.86 18.75
CA LEU A 89 -4.14 16.91 18.87
C LEU A 89 -4.62 17.07 20.31
N ALA A 90 -4.83 15.97 21.04
CA ALA A 90 -5.22 16.01 22.44
C ALA A 90 -4.12 16.64 23.32
N LEU A 91 -2.86 16.31 23.08
CA LEU A 91 -1.72 16.91 23.76
C LEU A 91 -1.71 18.44 23.55
N VAL A 92 -1.82 18.89 22.30
CA VAL A 92 -1.86 20.33 21.97
C VAL A 92 -3.07 21.03 22.58
N GLY A 93 -4.24 20.38 22.57
CA GLY A 93 -5.46 20.90 23.18
C GLY A 93 -5.34 21.09 24.69
N GLN A 94 -4.70 20.16 25.42
CA GLN A 94 -4.45 20.30 26.85
C GLN A 94 -3.51 21.47 27.18
N MET A 95 -2.50 21.70 26.33
CA MET A 95 -1.61 22.86 26.47
C MET A 95 -2.33 24.18 26.16
N ALA A 96 -3.33 24.17 25.28
CA ALA A 96 -4.12 25.34 24.89
C ALA A 96 -5.21 25.75 25.91
N VAL A 97 -5.69 24.84 26.77
CA VAL A 97 -6.76 25.14 27.74
C VAL A 97 -6.22 25.64 29.09
N ARG A 98 -4.98 25.32 29.47
CA ARG A 98 -4.38 25.73 30.77
C ARG A 98 -3.84 27.17 30.81
N TRP A 99 -4.29 28.03 29.90
CA TRP A 99 -3.90 29.43 29.85
C TRP A 99 -4.60 30.22 30.96
N SER A 100 -3.86 30.57 32.01
CA SER A 100 -4.24 31.53 33.06
C SER A 100 -3.17 32.61 33.14
N ALA A 101 -3.55 33.83 33.52
CA ALA A 101 -2.64 34.97 33.70
C ALA A 101 -1.52 34.69 34.73
N GLU A 102 -1.75 33.74 35.65
CA GLU A 102 -0.75 33.28 36.63
C GLU A 102 0.30 32.34 36.01
N THR A 103 -0.06 31.59 34.96
CA THR A 103 0.85 30.67 34.25
C THR A 103 1.94 31.44 33.49
N ALA A 104 1.70 32.71 33.13
CA ALA A 104 2.60 33.56 32.34
C ALA A 104 3.99 33.80 32.97
N ASN A 105 4.11 33.67 34.30
CA ASN A 105 5.36 33.85 35.03
C ASN A 105 6.02 32.53 35.47
N SER A 106 5.48 31.38 35.06
CA SER A 106 6.03 30.07 35.39
C SER A 106 7.06 29.59 34.35
N PRO A 107 8.05 28.75 34.71
CA PRO A 107 8.98 28.13 33.74
C PRO A 107 8.26 27.30 32.66
N VAL A 108 7.04 26.85 32.94
CA VAL A 108 6.16 26.14 31.99
C VAL A 108 5.73 27.06 30.84
N PHE A 109 5.68 28.38 31.05
CA PHE A 109 5.36 29.36 30.01
C PHE A 109 6.41 29.44 28.90
N TYR A 110 7.69 29.27 29.23
CA TYR A 110 8.77 29.19 28.24
C TYR A 110 8.67 27.92 27.39
N MET A 111 8.12 26.85 27.95
CA MET A 111 7.79 25.64 27.20
C MET A 111 6.50 25.84 26.36
N VAL A 112 5.51 26.56 26.83
CA VAL A 112 4.29 26.77 26.02
C VAL A 112 4.49 27.77 24.88
N THR A 113 5.40 28.74 25.00
CA THR A 113 5.75 29.65 23.88
C THR A 113 6.44 28.93 22.71
N PHE A 114 7.18 27.83 22.93
CA PHE A 114 7.72 27.00 21.82
C PHE A 114 6.60 26.35 20.98
N VAL A 115 5.44 26.07 21.57
CA VAL A 115 4.28 25.45 20.90
C VAL A 115 3.57 26.48 20.00
N THR A 116 3.61 27.77 20.38
CA THR A 116 2.92 28.85 19.67
C THR A 116 3.74 29.48 18.55
N ASP A 117 5.02 29.16 18.42
CA ASP A 117 5.86 29.63 17.31
C ASP A 117 5.29 29.18 15.95
N ASP A 118 5.28 30.11 14.98
CA ASP A 118 4.86 29.87 13.60
C ASP A 118 5.49 28.60 13.01
N TRP A 119 6.75 28.36 13.36
CA TRP A 119 7.52 27.24 12.86
C TRP A 119 7.14 25.89 13.50
N PHE A 120 6.76 25.88 14.79
CA PHE A 120 6.25 24.68 15.45
C PHE A 120 4.93 24.23 14.81
N ARG A 121 4.05 25.19 14.48
CA ARG A 121 2.78 24.92 13.79
C ARG A 121 3.00 24.21 12.44
N TRP A 122 4.00 24.63 11.66
CA TRP A 122 4.35 23.97 10.40
C TRP A 122 4.90 22.55 10.57
N ARG A 123 5.77 22.32 11.57
CA ARG A 123 6.29 20.97 11.89
C ARG A 123 5.15 20.02 12.27
N LEU A 124 4.23 20.49 13.11
CA LEU A 124 3.05 19.76 13.53
C LEU A 124 2.09 19.49 12.37
N ALA A 125 1.82 20.50 11.53
CA ALA A 125 0.99 20.35 10.35
C ALA A 125 1.56 19.32 9.37
N LEU A 126 2.89 19.32 9.17
CA LEU A 126 3.58 18.33 8.34
C LEU A 126 3.45 16.91 8.91
N PHE A 127 3.60 16.74 10.23
CA PHE A 127 3.39 15.45 10.88
C PHE A 127 1.96 14.92 10.69
N ILE A 128 0.96 15.77 10.94
CA ILE A 128 -0.46 15.42 10.75
C ILE A 128 -0.74 15.09 9.29
N ALA A 129 -0.23 15.88 8.34
CA ALA A 129 -0.37 15.62 6.91
C ALA A 129 0.24 14.27 6.51
N CYS A 130 1.39 13.91 7.08
CA CYS A 130 2.06 12.63 6.85
C CYS A 130 1.22 11.45 7.39
N MET A 131 0.68 11.57 8.61
CA MET A 131 -0.21 10.56 9.19
C MET A 131 -1.54 10.46 8.45
N ALA A 132 -2.10 11.58 7.98
CA ALA A 132 -3.32 11.59 7.17
C ALA A 132 -3.10 10.90 5.82
N ALA A 133 -1.99 11.22 5.13
CA ALA A 133 -1.61 10.55 3.89
C ALA A 133 -1.41 9.03 4.10
N CYS A 134 -0.78 8.65 5.22
CA CYS A 134 -0.62 7.27 5.64
C CYS A 134 -1.97 6.56 5.82
N PHE A 135 -2.90 7.15 6.58
CA PHE A 135 -4.27 6.64 6.75
C PHE A 135 -5.00 6.48 5.40
N SER A 136 -4.93 7.49 4.53
CA SER A 136 -5.53 7.41 3.19
C SER A 136 -4.91 6.30 2.34
N CYS A 137 -3.60 6.10 2.41
CA CYS A 137 -2.94 5.01 1.68
C CYS A 137 -3.37 3.63 2.20
N PHE A 138 -3.40 3.42 3.51
CA PHE A 138 -3.82 2.12 4.07
C PHE A 138 -5.29 1.82 3.84
N THR A 139 -6.18 2.81 3.93
CA THR A 139 -7.60 2.62 3.59
C THR A 139 -7.80 2.25 2.11
N GLN A 140 -7.07 2.86 1.19
CA GLN A 140 -7.07 2.42 -0.22
C GLN A 140 -6.51 1.00 -0.39
N SER A 141 -5.46 0.64 0.36
CA SER A 141 -4.92 -0.72 0.35
C SER A 141 -5.96 -1.75 0.78
N VAL A 142 -6.71 -1.49 1.87
CA VAL A 142 -7.79 -2.35 2.35
C VAL A 142 -8.86 -2.56 1.28
N ARG A 143 -9.28 -1.48 0.59
CA ARG A 143 -10.25 -1.57 -0.51
C ARG A 143 -9.77 -2.50 -1.62
N PHE A 144 -8.52 -2.35 -2.08
CA PHE A 144 -7.99 -3.19 -3.16
C PHE A 144 -7.77 -4.64 -2.72
N PHE A 145 -7.36 -4.90 -1.47
CA PHE A 145 -7.24 -6.25 -0.96
C PHE A 145 -8.59 -6.96 -0.82
N ASN A 146 -9.62 -6.27 -0.35
CA ASN A 146 -10.99 -6.81 -0.31
C ASN A 146 -11.50 -7.12 -1.73
N HIS A 147 -11.26 -6.23 -2.69
CA HIS A 147 -11.64 -6.47 -4.07
C HIS A 147 -10.88 -7.66 -4.69
N ALA A 148 -9.57 -7.76 -4.43
CA ALA A 148 -8.76 -8.90 -4.87
C ALA A 148 -9.24 -10.21 -4.21
N ALA A 149 -9.67 -10.18 -2.95
CA ALA A 149 -10.19 -11.35 -2.24
C ALA A 149 -11.47 -11.88 -2.87
N MET A 150 -12.41 -10.99 -3.17
CA MET A 150 -13.64 -11.39 -3.88
C MET A 150 -13.32 -12.00 -5.24
N ILE A 151 -12.48 -11.33 -6.04
CA ILE A 151 -12.18 -11.75 -7.42
C ILE A 151 -11.37 -13.05 -7.46
N CYS A 152 -10.40 -13.22 -6.57
CA CYS A 152 -9.51 -14.38 -6.57
C CYS A 152 -10.22 -15.69 -6.17
N ASN A 153 -11.38 -15.59 -5.52
CA ASN A 153 -12.20 -16.75 -5.12
C ASN A 153 -13.28 -17.11 -6.14
N VAL A 154 -13.44 -16.36 -7.23
CA VAL A 154 -14.39 -16.73 -8.30
C VAL A 154 -13.76 -17.84 -9.15
N ASN A 155 -13.89 -19.09 -8.71
CA ASN A 155 -13.42 -20.29 -9.42
C ASN A 155 -14.55 -21.11 -10.06
N LEU A 156 -15.62 -20.44 -10.51
CA LEU A 156 -16.71 -21.07 -11.26
C LEU A 156 -16.23 -21.50 -12.66
N THR A 157 -16.63 -22.65 -13.17
CA THR A 157 -16.48 -22.95 -14.61
C THR A 157 -17.54 -22.21 -15.44
N PRO A 158 -17.34 -22.01 -16.76
CA PRO A 158 -18.33 -21.35 -17.60
C PRO A 158 -19.69 -22.07 -17.58
N GLU A 159 -19.66 -23.40 -17.52
CA GLU A 159 -20.83 -24.28 -17.43
C GLU A 159 -21.57 -24.10 -16.08
N GLU A 160 -20.83 -24.00 -14.96
CA GLU A 160 -21.41 -23.71 -13.64
C GLU A 160 -22.03 -22.31 -13.60
N LEU A 161 -21.43 -21.32 -14.27
CA LEU A 161 -21.98 -19.97 -14.34
C LEU A 161 -23.33 -19.93 -15.05
N GLU A 162 -23.43 -20.58 -16.22
CA GLU A 162 -24.69 -20.65 -16.98
C GLU A 162 -25.77 -21.43 -16.23
N THR A 163 -25.36 -22.35 -15.35
CA THR A 163 -26.29 -23.10 -14.48
C THR A 163 -26.74 -22.30 -13.26
N ILE A 164 -25.87 -21.48 -12.66
CA ILE A 164 -26.12 -20.75 -11.41
C ILE A 164 -26.78 -19.39 -11.65
N LEU A 165 -26.38 -18.68 -12.70
CA LEU A 165 -27.08 -17.48 -13.16
C LEU A 165 -28.23 -17.95 -14.05
N GLU A 166 -29.34 -18.40 -13.44
CA GLU A 166 -30.59 -18.48 -14.20
C GLU A 166 -30.84 -17.13 -14.87
N PRO A 167 -31.24 -17.09 -16.16
CA PRO A 167 -31.57 -15.84 -16.81
C PRO A 167 -32.63 -15.11 -15.98
N PRO A 168 -32.57 -13.76 -15.89
CA PRO A 168 -33.52 -13.00 -15.10
C PRO A 168 -34.95 -13.42 -15.47
N PRO A 169 -35.85 -13.61 -14.48
CA PRO A 169 -37.19 -14.12 -14.75
C PRO A 169 -37.83 -13.21 -15.79
N LYS A 170 -38.26 -13.82 -16.90
CA LYS A 170 -39.02 -13.12 -17.94
C LYS A 170 -40.15 -12.37 -17.25
N SER A 171 -40.25 -11.07 -17.48
CA SER A 171 -41.36 -10.31 -16.92
C SER A 171 -42.68 -10.98 -17.36
N PRO A 172 -43.77 -10.95 -16.57
CA PRO A 172 -45.04 -11.55 -16.97
C PRO A 172 -45.53 -11.08 -18.36
N PHE A 173 -45.08 -9.90 -18.81
CA PHE A 173 -45.36 -9.31 -20.11
C PHE A 173 -44.51 -9.84 -21.28
N GLU A 174 -43.53 -10.69 -21.02
CA GLU A 174 -42.61 -11.28 -22.00
C GLU A 174 -43.00 -12.71 -22.42
N SER A 175 -44.18 -13.17 -21.99
CA SER A 175 -44.80 -14.44 -22.37
C SER A 175 -45.59 -14.38 -23.68
N LEU A 176 -45.75 -13.20 -24.28
CA LEU A 176 -46.28 -13.06 -25.63
C LEU A 176 -45.24 -13.60 -26.62
N PRO A 177 -45.64 -14.34 -27.67
CA PRO A 177 -44.73 -14.82 -28.69
C PRO A 177 -44.18 -13.62 -29.48
N SER A 178 -43.16 -12.98 -28.93
CA SER A 178 -42.36 -12.02 -29.67
C SER A 178 -41.55 -12.83 -30.66
N SER A 179 -41.61 -12.44 -31.94
CA SER A 179 -40.66 -12.88 -32.94
C SER A 179 -39.28 -12.47 -32.44
N ASP A 180 -38.57 -13.37 -31.76
CA ASP A 180 -37.22 -13.13 -31.25
C ASP A 180 -36.33 -12.86 -32.47
N SER A 181 -36.17 -11.58 -32.81
CA SER A 181 -35.20 -11.17 -33.79
C SER A 181 -33.82 -11.47 -33.21
N PRO A 182 -32.84 -11.91 -34.04
CA PRO A 182 -31.48 -12.14 -33.57
C PRO A 182 -30.89 -10.94 -32.80
N GLU A 183 -31.34 -9.73 -33.12
CA GLU A 183 -30.92 -8.48 -32.48
C GLU A 183 -31.34 -8.34 -31.00
N SER A 184 -32.51 -8.85 -30.59
CA SER A 184 -32.97 -8.76 -29.19
C SER A 184 -32.12 -9.63 -28.26
N SER A 185 -31.76 -10.81 -28.73
CA SER A 185 -30.89 -11.76 -28.03
C SER A 185 -29.45 -11.26 -27.94
N VAL A 186 -28.94 -10.66 -29.01
CA VAL A 186 -27.62 -10.02 -29.03
C VAL A 186 -27.56 -8.80 -28.10
N ARG A 187 -28.64 -8.01 -27.99
CA ARG A 187 -28.72 -6.90 -27.02
C ARG A 187 -28.65 -7.40 -25.58
N ARG A 188 -29.42 -8.44 -25.22
CA ARG A 188 -29.37 -9.02 -23.85
C ARG A 188 -27.98 -9.53 -23.46
N ILE A 189 -27.28 -10.20 -24.38
CA ILE A 189 -25.89 -10.66 -24.15
C ILE A 189 -24.92 -9.48 -24.00
N ARG A 190 -25.17 -8.37 -24.70
CA ARG A 190 -24.37 -7.14 -24.63
C ARG A 190 -24.62 -6.34 -23.34
N GLU A 191 -25.80 -6.48 -22.75
CA GLU A 191 -26.24 -5.74 -21.56
C GLU A 191 -26.02 -6.49 -20.24
N ASP A 192 -25.76 -7.81 -20.24
CA ASP A 192 -25.43 -8.55 -19.01
C ASP A 192 -24.03 -8.16 -18.46
N PRO A 193 -23.95 -7.37 -17.38
CA PRO A 193 -22.69 -6.95 -16.80
C PRO A 193 -21.95 -8.13 -16.16
N SER A 194 -22.68 -9.18 -15.78
CA SER A 194 -22.24 -10.29 -14.94
C SER A 194 -21.41 -11.29 -15.73
N GLY A 195 -21.92 -11.76 -16.88
CA GLY A 195 -21.20 -12.67 -17.78
C GLY A 195 -19.98 -12.01 -18.45
N ALA A 196 -20.06 -10.72 -18.79
CA ALA A 196 -18.93 -9.97 -19.32
C ALA A 196 -17.81 -9.78 -18.27
N CYS A 197 -18.20 -9.50 -17.02
CA CYS A 197 -17.28 -9.40 -15.88
C CYS A 197 -16.62 -10.77 -15.57
N TYR A 198 -17.41 -11.84 -15.56
CA TYR A 198 -16.91 -13.20 -15.34
C TYR A 198 -15.86 -13.60 -16.38
N ARG A 199 -16.16 -13.48 -17.68
CA ARG A 199 -15.21 -13.81 -18.77
C ARG A 199 -13.92 -12.99 -18.66
N THR A 200 -14.05 -11.75 -18.20
CA THR A 200 -12.94 -10.82 -17.95
C THR A 200 -12.05 -11.25 -16.78
N ILE A 201 -12.64 -11.78 -15.71
CA ILE A 201 -11.94 -12.21 -14.50
C ILE A 201 -11.29 -13.57 -14.72
N HIS A 202 -12.05 -14.54 -15.21
CA HIS A 202 -11.61 -15.93 -15.38
C HIS A 202 -10.59 -16.08 -16.50
N GLY A 203 -10.80 -15.37 -17.62
CA GLY A 203 -9.89 -15.39 -18.76
C GLY A 203 -8.58 -14.60 -18.57
N ASN A 204 -8.40 -13.92 -17.42
CA ASN A 204 -7.21 -13.06 -17.25
C ASN A 204 -6.73 -12.95 -15.79
N PRO A 205 -6.00 -13.97 -15.26
CA PRO A 205 -5.38 -13.92 -13.92
C PRO A 205 -4.45 -12.71 -13.74
N SER A 206 -3.92 -12.14 -14.83
CA SER A 206 -3.12 -10.92 -14.78
C SER A 206 -3.93 -9.70 -14.31
N ARG A 207 -5.25 -9.65 -14.56
CA ARG A 207 -6.13 -8.59 -14.06
C ARG A 207 -6.29 -8.69 -12.55
N VAL A 208 -6.53 -9.89 -12.02
CA VAL A 208 -6.60 -10.13 -10.56
C VAL A 208 -5.28 -9.73 -9.89
N ALA A 209 -4.15 -10.16 -10.48
CA ALA A 209 -2.83 -9.76 -10.01
C ALA A 209 -2.59 -8.25 -10.11
N SER A 210 -3.18 -7.56 -11.09
CA SER A 210 -3.07 -6.09 -11.19
C SER A 210 -3.80 -5.37 -10.07
N VAL A 211 -4.99 -5.84 -9.68
CA VAL A 211 -5.77 -5.32 -8.54
C VAL A 211 -4.98 -5.54 -7.25
N LEU A 212 -4.45 -6.75 -7.05
CA LEU A 212 -3.63 -7.08 -5.90
C LEU A 212 -2.37 -6.20 -5.82
N ASN A 213 -1.69 -6.01 -6.96
CA ASN A 213 -0.50 -5.17 -7.05
C ASN A 213 -0.81 -3.68 -6.76
N ARG A 214 -1.99 -3.18 -7.11
CA ARG A 214 -2.44 -1.83 -6.71
C ARG A 214 -2.61 -1.73 -5.20
N GLY A 215 -3.22 -2.73 -4.57
CA GLY A 215 -3.31 -2.80 -3.10
C GLY A 215 -1.92 -2.77 -2.45
N CYS A 216 -1.02 -3.65 -2.86
CA CYS A 216 0.35 -3.67 -2.33
C CYS A 216 1.13 -2.37 -2.60
N PHE A 217 0.84 -1.67 -3.70
CA PHE A 217 1.42 -0.36 -3.97
C PHE A 217 0.98 0.68 -2.94
N TYR A 218 -0.32 0.78 -2.67
CA TYR A 218 -0.85 1.66 -1.63
C TYR A 218 -0.34 1.29 -0.23
N TYR A 219 -0.25 -0.01 0.08
CA TYR A 219 0.38 -0.48 1.32
C TYR A 219 1.81 0.03 1.46
N THR A 220 2.62 -0.12 0.41
CA THR A 220 4.02 0.33 0.43
C THR A 220 4.12 1.85 0.52
N MET A 221 3.20 2.57 -0.11
CA MET A 221 3.13 4.03 0.01
C MET A 221 2.79 4.47 1.43
N GLY A 222 1.84 3.80 2.08
CA GLY A 222 1.51 4.01 3.49
C GLY A 222 2.73 3.77 4.40
N MET A 223 3.44 2.66 4.21
CA MET A 223 4.68 2.36 4.94
C MET A 223 5.75 3.43 4.74
N ARG A 224 5.88 3.97 3.51
CA ARG A 224 6.85 5.05 3.22
C ARG A 224 6.46 6.37 3.89
N CYS A 225 5.17 6.73 3.92
CA CYS A 225 4.69 7.86 4.70
C CYS A 225 4.98 7.65 6.20
N TYR A 226 4.84 6.43 6.72
CA TYR A 226 5.26 6.13 8.09
C TYR A 226 6.75 6.37 8.30
N TYR A 227 7.60 5.90 7.39
CA TYR A 227 9.03 6.09 7.54
C TYR A 227 9.43 7.57 7.46
N LEU A 228 8.72 8.36 6.65
CA LEU A 228 8.91 9.81 6.56
C LEU A 228 8.53 10.55 7.84
N SER A 229 7.65 9.99 8.68
CA SER A 229 7.27 10.62 9.94
C SER A 229 8.43 10.65 10.94
N PHE A 230 9.41 9.74 10.86
CA PHE A 230 10.56 9.72 11.78
C PHE A 230 11.42 10.98 11.67
N PRO A 231 11.90 11.43 10.48
CA PRO A 231 12.57 12.71 10.35
C PRO A 231 11.72 13.90 10.82
N VAL A 232 10.42 13.89 10.54
CA VAL A 232 9.51 14.98 10.95
C VAL A 232 9.38 15.05 12.47
N VAL A 233 9.29 13.89 13.15
CA VAL A 233 9.30 13.81 14.61
C VAL A 233 10.65 14.25 15.16
N ALA A 234 11.77 13.76 14.61
CA ALA A 234 13.11 14.18 15.03
C ALA A 234 13.32 15.70 14.91
N TRP A 235 12.67 16.34 13.93
CA TRP A 235 12.75 17.77 13.72
C TRP A 235 12.19 18.62 14.88
N PHE A 236 11.36 18.05 15.75
CA PHE A 236 10.92 18.75 16.98
C PHE A 236 12.09 19.05 17.93
N TRP A 237 13.16 18.27 17.89
CA TRP A 237 14.39 18.50 18.66
C TRP A 237 15.43 19.36 17.92
N GLY A 238 15.10 19.85 16.73
CA GLY A 238 15.91 20.80 15.97
C GLY A 238 16.48 20.27 14.65
N PRO A 239 17.35 21.06 14.00
CA PRO A 239 17.88 20.78 12.66
C PRO A 239 18.82 19.57 12.58
N VAL A 240 19.64 19.34 13.63
CA VAL A 240 20.64 18.26 13.65
C VAL A 240 19.98 16.87 13.71
N PRO A 241 19.01 16.60 14.62
CA PRO A 241 18.30 15.33 14.63
C PRO A 241 17.53 15.06 13.33
N LEU A 242 16.98 16.10 12.68
CA LEU A 242 16.33 15.97 11.36
C LEU A 242 17.31 15.43 10.31
N ALA A 243 18.51 16.00 10.22
CA ALA A 243 19.52 15.58 9.26
C ALA A 243 19.95 14.12 9.49
N VAL A 244 20.25 13.77 10.75
CA VAL A 244 20.63 12.39 11.13
C VAL A 244 19.50 11.40 10.81
N ALA A 245 18.26 11.70 11.20
CA ALA A 245 17.12 10.84 10.92
C ALA A 245 16.86 10.69 9.42
N THR A 246 17.09 11.74 8.61
CA THR A 246 16.95 11.68 7.15
C THR A 246 18.01 10.77 6.52
N VAL A 247 19.26 10.84 6.95
CA VAL A 247 20.33 9.95 6.47
C VAL A 247 20.03 8.50 6.83
N ILE A 248 19.60 8.23 8.06
CA ILE A 248 19.19 6.90 8.52
C ILE A 248 18.02 6.39 7.68
N LEU A 249 17.00 7.23 7.44
CA LEU A 249 15.84 6.87 6.63
C LEU A 249 16.26 6.48 5.21
N VAL A 250 17.13 7.26 4.56
CA VAL A 250 17.60 6.97 3.20
C VAL A 250 18.40 5.67 3.17
N ALA A 251 19.27 5.44 4.15
CA ALA A 251 20.04 4.19 4.25
C ALA A 251 19.11 2.99 4.43
N MET A 252 18.13 3.09 5.33
CA MET A 252 17.09 2.07 5.55
C MET A 252 16.29 1.80 4.28
N LEU A 253 15.78 2.83 3.60
CA LEU A 253 15.05 2.68 2.34
C LEU A 253 15.90 2.01 1.27
N ARG A 254 17.19 2.34 1.21
CA ARG A 254 18.13 1.75 0.25
C ARG A 254 18.37 0.26 0.48
N VAL A 255 18.33 -0.19 1.73
CA VAL A 255 18.36 -1.61 2.09
C VAL A 255 17.04 -2.27 1.69
N ILE A 256 15.90 -1.75 2.15
CA ILE A 256 14.57 -2.32 1.88
C ILE A 256 14.28 -2.45 0.37
N ASP A 257 14.65 -1.46 -0.42
CA ASP A 257 14.30 -1.43 -1.85
C ASP A 257 15.20 -2.34 -2.72
N PHE A 258 16.39 -2.71 -2.23
CA PHE A 258 17.43 -3.40 -3.02
C PHE A 258 18.03 -4.64 -2.34
N GLN A 259 17.52 -5.09 -1.20
CA GLN A 259 17.89 -6.36 -0.58
C GLN A 259 17.36 -7.53 -1.42
N LEU A 260 18.00 -7.73 -2.57
CA LEU A 260 17.71 -8.79 -3.54
C LEU A 260 18.69 -9.97 -3.38
N SER A 261 19.69 -9.87 -2.50
CA SER A 261 20.72 -10.89 -2.27
C SER A 261 20.14 -12.26 -1.93
N ASP A 262 18.95 -12.30 -1.34
CA ASP A 262 18.29 -13.54 -0.94
C ASP A 262 17.60 -14.24 -2.13
N PHE A 263 17.45 -13.54 -3.26
CA PHE A 263 16.79 -14.02 -4.47
C PHE A 263 17.74 -14.17 -5.67
N THR A 264 19.06 -14.07 -5.47
CA THR A 264 20.00 -14.47 -6.51
C THR A 264 19.75 -15.94 -6.85
N PRO A 265 19.49 -16.28 -8.12
CA PRO A 265 19.38 -17.67 -8.54
C PRO A 265 20.63 -18.40 -8.05
N LEU A 266 20.45 -19.52 -7.37
CA LEU A 266 21.58 -20.35 -6.98
C LEU A 266 22.41 -20.59 -8.25
N PRO A 267 23.75 -20.43 -8.20
CA PRO A 267 24.59 -20.80 -9.32
C PRO A 267 24.22 -22.24 -9.73
N PRO A 268 24.21 -22.58 -11.03
CA PRO A 268 23.90 -23.91 -11.49
C PRO A 268 24.99 -24.87 -10.96
N LEU A 269 24.79 -25.39 -9.75
CA LEU A 269 25.69 -26.32 -9.09
C LEU A 269 24.88 -27.56 -8.78
N ARG A 270 25.25 -28.66 -9.45
CA ARG A 270 24.91 -30.05 -9.11
C ARG A 270 23.45 -30.49 -9.07
N ALA A 271 22.44 -29.66 -9.32
CA ALA A 271 21.06 -30.17 -9.31
C ALA A 271 20.79 -31.26 -10.37
N GLU A 272 21.49 -31.28 -11.51
CA GLU A 272 21.46 -32.43 -12.43
C GLU A 272 22.23 -33.65 -11.90
N GLN A 273 23.36 -33.45 -11.22
CA GLN A 273 24.15 -34.54 -10.65
C GLN A 273 23.47 -35.16 -9.42
N ASP A 274 22.98 -34.36 -8.47
CA ASP A 274 22.27 -34.83 -7.28
C ASP A 274 20.91 -35.44 -7.64
N MET A 275 20.18 -34.92 -8.64
CA MET A 275 18.97 -35.57 -9.16
C MET A 275 19.27 -36.89 -9.87
N SER A 276 20.43 -37.00 -10.53
CA SER A 276 20.88 -38.27 -11.12
C SER A 276 21.29 -39.28 -10.04
N GLU A 277 21.97 -38.83 -8.98
CA GLU A 277 22.35 -39.66 -7.82
C GLU A 277 21.13 -40.17 -7.06
N ILE A 278 20.15 -39.30 -6.78
CA ILE A 278 18.87 -39.68 -6.15
C ILE A 278 18.07 -40.66 -7.03
N ARG A 279 18.12 -40.50 -8.36
CA ARG A 279 17.48 -41.43 -9.30
C ARG A 279 18.19 -42.78 -9.35
N THR A 280 19.51 -42.82 -9.19
CA THR A 280 20.29 -44.07 -9.14
C THR A 280 20.27 -44.76 -7.78
N SER A 281 20.02 -44.05 -6.68
CA SER A 281 19.89 -44.66 -5.33
C SER A 281 18.48 -45.15 -5.01
N ALA A 282 17.49 -44.80 -5.84
CA ALA A 282 16.09 -45.21 -5.69
C ALA A 282 15.70 -46.42 -6.56
N VAL A 283 16.69 -47.09 -7.17
CA VAL A 283 16.59 -48.37 -7.91
C VAL A 283 17.40 -49.41 -7.16
#